data_AF-A0A7C3FC83-F1
#
_entry.id   AF-A0A7C3FC83-F1
#
_cell.length_a   1.000
_cell.length_b   1.000
_cell.length_c   1.000
_cell.angle_alpha   90.00
_cell.angle_beta   90.00
_cell.angle_gamma   90.00
#
_symmetry.space_group_name_H-M   'P 1'
#
loop_
_entity.id
_entity.type
_entity.pdbx_description
1 polymer ?
#
loop_
_entity_poly.entity_id
_entity_poly.type
_entity_poly.pdbx_seq_one_letter_code
_entity_poly.pdbx_strand_id
1 'polypeptide(L)'
;MTDDHQQWSLRLIAYHDDELPHAERERLHAHLASCPYCQRTLQELTRLRELLHHAHPVPWSAIKPPAEMWHQLQRQLPHRPRTAAPLPSWLRWVPSAGFLFSNLITQAAGVLLLVVSLLTALGLVDARKLVGPFDEIRIVRANQVLEWMTLRALSGVLGWGASVISVPPEWEAVAGVLFSMALFGLLAGVLGVGYILSLWLLWHRGHLSRHDQAEADYGPR
;
A
#
# COMPACT_ATOMS: atom_id res chain seq x y z
N MET A 1 -19.48 -25.54 -33.07
CA MET A 1 -19.95 -24.13 -33.05
C MET A 1 -20.61 -23.72 -31.73
N THR A 2 -20.94 -24.64 -30.81
CA THR A 2 -21.53 -24.30 -29.49
C THR A 2 -20.50 -23.84 -28.45
N ASP A 3 -19.27 -24.35 -28.49
CA ASP A 3 -18.23 -24.03 -27.49
C ASP A 3 -17.78 -22.56 -27.50
N ASP A 4 -17.66 -21.94 -28.69
CA ASP A 4 -17.23 -20.54 -28.79
C ASP A 4 -18.20 -19.59 -28.10
N HIS A 5 -19.52 -19.82 -28.24
CA HIS A 5 -20.53 -18.97 -27.63
C HIS A 5 -20.56 -19.10 -26.10
N GLN A 6 -20.20 -20.26 -25.56
CA GLN A 6 -20.11 -20.46 -24.11
C GLN A 6 -18.91 -19.72 -23.52
N GLN A 7 -17.77 -19.65 -24.23
CA GLN A 7 -16.65 -18.84 -23.79
C GLN A 7 -16.99 -17.33 -23.81
N TRP A 8 -17.70 -16.89 -24.84
CA TRP A 8 -18.12 -15.48 -24.94
C TRP A 8 -19.21 -15.10 -23.95
N SER A 9 -20.10 -16.01 -23.55
CA SER A 9 -21.13 -15.72 -22.55
C SER A 9 -20.53 -15.38 -21.19
N LEU A 10 -19.49 -16.09 -20.75
CA LEU A 10 -18.75 -15.76 -19.52
C LEU A 10 -18.12 -14.37 -19.60
N ARG A 11 -17.52 -14.01 -20.75
CA ARG A 11 -16.94 -12.68 -20.96
C ARG A 11 -17.98 -11.57 -21.01
N LEU A 12 -19.18 -11.84 -21.53
CA LEU A 12 -20.29 -10.89 -21.53
C LEU A 12 -20.75 -10.56 -20.11
N ILE A 13 -20.85 -11.57 -19.24
CA ILE A 13 -21.18 -11.38 -17.82
C ILE A 13 -20.10 -10.51 -17.15
N ALA A 14 -18.83 -10.90 -17.27
CA ALA A 14 -17.72 -10.12 -16.72
C ALA A 14 -17.64 -8.69 -17.28
N TYR A 15 -17.96 -8.50 -18.56
CA TYR A 15 -18.03 -7.17 -19.17
C TYR A 15 -19.16 -6.33 -18.58
N HIS A 16 -20.34 -6.92 -18.40
CA HIS A 16 -21.52 -6.27 -17.85
C HIS A 16 -21.30 -5.81 -16.39
N ASP A 17 -20.50 -6.56 -15.63
CA ASP A 17 -20.15 -6.26 -14.24
C ASP A 17 -18.89 -5.38 -14.10
N ASP A 18 -18.32 -4.90 -15.22
CA ASP A 18 -17.07 -4.12 -15.32
C ASP A 18 -15.80 -4.83 -14.78
N GLU A 19 -15.84 -6.16 -14.72
CA GLU A 19 -14.73 -7.01 -14.26
C GLU A 19 -13.76 -7.42 -15.39
N LEU A 20 -14.10 -7.12 -16.64
CA LEU A 20 -13.29 -7.54 -17.79
C LEU A 20 -12.06 -6.61 -17.99
N PRO A 21 -10.82 -7.14 -18.09
CA PRO A 21 -9.62 -6.34 -18.36
C PRO A 21 -9.67 -5.61 -19.71
N HIS A 22 -9.01 -4.45 -19.83
CA HIS A 22 -9.05 -3.60 -21.04
C HIS A 22 -8.75 -4.38 -22.34
N ALA A 23 -7.69 -5.18 -22.36
CA ALA A 23 -7.30 -5.96 -23.54
C ALA A 23 -8.37 -7.00 -23.96
N GLU A 24 -9.12 -7.55 -22.99
CA GLU A 24 -10.21 -8.49 -23.29
C GLU A 24 -11.49 -7.78 -23.72
N ARG A 25 -11.75 -6.56 -23.23
CA ARG A 25 -12.86 -5.72 -23.72
C ARG A 25 -12.72 -5.43 -25.22
N GLU A 26 -11.52 -5.07 -25.68
CA GLU A 26 -11.29 -4.81 -27.11
C GLU A 26 -11.59 -6.05 -27.97
N ARG A 27 -11.16 -7.23 -27.51
CA ARG A 27 -11.47 -8.50 -28.20
C ARG A 27 -12.97 -8.80 -28.20
N LEU A 28 -13.65 -8.55 -27.08
CA LEU A 28 -15.10 -8.70 -26.98
C LEU A 28 -15.82 -7.73 -27.92
N HIS A 29 -15.38 -6.48 -28.01
CA HIS A 29 -15.95 -5.47 -28.92
C HIS A 29 -15.80 -5.88 -30.38
N ALA A 30 -14.63 -6.41 -30.77
CA ALA A 30 -14.42 -6.95 -32.11
C ALA A 30 -15.36 -8.13 -32.41
N HIS A 31 -15.54 -9.05 -31.45
CA HIS A 31 -16.50 -10.14 -31.61
C HIS A 31 -17.95 -9.64 -31.71
N LEU A 32 -18.34 -8.71 -30.83
CA LEU A 32 -19.67 -8.10 -30.84
C LEU A 32 -19.98 -7.40 -32.16
N ALA A 33 -18.99 -6.78 -32.82
CA ALA A 33 -19.19 -6.15 -34.13
C ALA A 33 -19.65 -7.14 -35.23
N SER A 34 -19.39 -8.44 -35.06
CA SER A 34 -19.68 -9.48 -36.06
C SER A 34 -20.71 -10.52 -35.63
N CYS A 35 -21.11 -10.55 -34.34
CA CYS A 35 -21.97 -11.60 -33.80
C CYS A 35 -23.32 -11.06 -33.25
N PRO A 36 -24.41 -11.13 -34.04
CA PRO A 36 -25.75 -10.67 -33.61
C PRO A 36 -26.35 -11.45 -32.44
N TYR A 37 -25.89 -12.68 -32.19
CA TYR A 37 -26.32 -13.48 -31.04
C TYR A 37 -25.77 -12.87 -29.74
N CYS A 38 -24.45 -12.68 -29.66
CA CYS A 38 -23.81 -12.10 -28.48
C CYS A 38 -24.25 -10.65 -28.21
N GLN A 39 -24.57 -9.87 -29.26
CA GLN A 39 -25.19 -8.54 -29.11
C GLN A 39 -26.55 -8.61 -28.40
N ARG A 40 -27.43 -9.54 -28.80
CA ARG A 40 -28.74 -9.73 -28.18
C ARG A 40 -28.62 -10.16 -26.73
N THR A 41 -27.72 -11.11 -26.44
CA THR A 41 -27.45 -11.54 -25.07
C THR A 41 -26.96 -10.39 -24.18
N LEU A 42 -26.08 -9.52 -24.70
CA LEU A 42 -25.64 -8.33 -23.96
C LEU A 42 -26.82 -7.37 -23.66
N GLN A 43 -27.69 -7.14 -24.64
CA GLN A 43 -28.89 -6.30 -24.45
C GLN A 43 -29.86 -6.89 -23.42
N GLU A 44 -30.05 -8.22 -23.42
CA GLU A 44 -30.86 -8.93 -22.42
C GLU A 44 -30.28 -8.79 -21.00
N LEU A 45 -28.96 -8.92 -20.85
CA LEU A 45 -28.28 -8.71 -19.56
C LEU A 45 -28.45 -7.26 -19.07
N THR A 46 -28.23 -6.27 -19.93
CA THR A 46 -28.41 -4.85 -19.59
C THR A 46 -29.86 -4.56 -19.17
N ARG A 47 -30.84 -5.08 -19.91
CA ARG A 47 -32.25 -4.91 -19.56
C ARG A 47 -32.60 -5.57 -18.23
N LEU A 48 -32.05 -6.75 -17.95
CA LEU A 48 -32.22 -7.43 -16.66
C LEU A 48 -31.65 -6.59 -15.51
N ARG A 49 -30.46 -6.02 -15.68
CA ARG A 49 -29.84 -5.12 -14.69
C ARG A 49 -30.71 -3.90 -14.43
N GLU A 50 -31.23 -3.26 -15.47
CA GLU A 50 -32.14 -2.12 -15.32
C GLU A 50 -33.39 -2.52 -14.53
N LEU A 51 -34.00 -3.66 -14.84
CA LEU A 51 -35.15 -4.18 -14.09
C LEU A 51 -34.81 -4.43 -12.62
N LEU A 52 -33.65 -5.04 -12.33
CA LEU A 52 -33.20 -5.28 -10.96
C LEU A 52 -32.86 -3.98 -10.22
N HIS A 53 -32.34 -2.98 -10.92
CA HIS A 53 -32.03 -1.67 -10.34
C HIS A 53 -33.30 -0.86 -10.03
N HIS A 54 -34.37 -1.07 -10.81
CA HIS A 54 -35.68 -0.47 -10.56
C HIS A 54 -36.54 -1.24 -9.57
N ALA A 55 -36.28 -2.53 -9.36
CA ALA A 55 -36.86 -3.26 -8.25
C ALA A 55 -36.41 -2.57 -6.96
N HIS A 56 -37.37 -2.01 -6.20
CA HIS A 56 -37.07 -1.29 -4.97
C HIS A 56 -36.14 -2.14 -4.08
N PRO A 57 -34.99 -1.59 -3.63
CA PRO A 57 -34.10 -2.33 -2.76
C PRO A 57 -34.90 -2.75 -1.54
N VAL A 58 -35.12 -4.06 -1.41
CA VAL A 58 -35.73 -4.59 -0.20
C VAL A 58 -34.77 -4.23 0.93
N PRO A 59 -35.22 -3.54 1.98
CA PRO A 59 -34.34 -3.21 3.09
C PRO A 59 -33.70 -4.50 3.59
N TRP A 60 -32.37 -4.55 3.69
CA TRP A 60 -31.67 -5.74 4.18
C TRP A 60 -32.16 -6.17 5.57
N SER A 61 -32.70 -5.23 6.36
CA SER A 61 -33.36 -5.49 7.64
C SER A 61 -34.71 -6.20 7.53
N ALA A 62 -35.41 -6.08 6.41
CA ALA A 62 -36.69 -6.74 6.14
C ALA A 62 -36.51 -8.20 5.68
N ILE A 63 -35.34 -8.55 5.14
CA ILE A 63 -35.01 -9.93 4.78
C ILE A 63 -34.45 -10.61 6.03
N LYS A 64 -35.31 -11.27 6.81
CA LYS A 64 -34.85 -12.27 7.78
C LYS A 64 -34.75 -13.62 7.08
N PRO A 65 -33.54 -14.10 6.72
CA PRO A 65 -33.42 -15.45 6.20
C PRO A 65 -33.92 -16.46 7.24
N PRO A 66 -34.55 -17.58 6.81
CA PRO A 66 -34.93 -18.66 7.72
C PRO A 66 -33.71 -19.14 8.51
N ALA A 67 -33.88 -19.42 9.80
CA ALA A 67 -32.77 -19.87 10.66
C ALA A 67 -32.12 -21.15 10.12
N GLU A 68 -32.93 -22.02 9.49
CA GLU A 68 -32.48 -23.27 8.89
C GLU A 68 -31.58 -23.06 7.67
N MET A 69 -31.77 -21.96 6.93
CA MET A 69 -30.98 -21.63 5.74
C MET A 69 -29.51 -21.48 6.09
N TRP A 70 -29.20 -20.81 7.21
CA TRP A 70 -27.83 -20.64 7.67
C TRP A 70 -27.19 -21.97 8.05
N HIS A 71 -27.94 -22.86 8.71
CA HIS A 71 -27.46 -24.20 9.04
C HIS A 71 -27.25 -25.09 7.80
N GLN A 72 -28.02 -24.90 6.72
CA GLN A 72 -27.79 -25.59 5.45
C GLN A 72 -26.53 -25.06 4.75
N LEU A 73 -26.37 -23.73 4.67
CA LEU A 73 -25.17 -23.09 4.12
C LEU A 73 -23.91 -23.53 4.88
N GLN A 74 -23.95 -23.53 6.21
CA GLN A 74 -22.81 -23.94 7.05
C GLN A 74 -22.40 -25.40 6.80
N ARG A 75 -23.36 -26.28 6.48
CA ARG A 75 -23.08 -27.69 6.14
C ARG A 75 -22.54 -27.87 4.73
N GLN A 76 -22.92 -27.01 3.79
CA GLN A 76 -22.46 -27.06 2.39
C GLN A 76 -21.10 -26.38 2.18
N LEU A 77 -20.75 -25.42 3.04
CA LEU A 77 -19.42 -24.84 3.00
C LEU A 77 -18.40 -25.95 3.28
N PRO A 78 -17.41 -26.16 2.38
CA PRO A 78 -16.34 -27.10 2.64
C PRO A 78 -15.75 -26.73 3.99
N HIS A 79 -15.61 -27.71 4.87
CA HIS A 79 -14.95 -27.50 6.16
C HIS A 79 -13.53 -27.10 5.84
N ARG A 80 -13.27 -25.78 5.76
CA ARG A 80 -11.95 -25.25 5.51
C ARG A 80 -11.11 -25.75 6.68
N PRO A 81 -10.22 -26.73 6.48
CA PRO A 81 -9.44 -27.23 7.57
C PRO A 81 -8.67 -26.01 8.10
N ARG A 82 -8.74 -25.78 9.41
CA ARG A 82 -7.93 -24.76 10.06
C ARG A 82 -6.47 -25.25 10.05
N THR A 83 -5.86 -25.31 8.87
CA THR A 83 -4.47 -25.77 8.63
C THR A 83 -3.46 -24.66 8.86
N ALA A 84 -3.88 -23.43 9.13
CA ALA A 84 -3.00 -22.47 9.77
C ALA A 84 -2.75 -22.92 11.21
N ALA A 85 -1.63 -23.63 11.43
CA ALA A 85 -1.11 -23.88 12.76
C ALA A 85 -1.20 -22.57 13.55
N PRO A 86 -1.80 -22.58 14.75
CA PRO A 86 -1.99 -21.36 15.51
C PRO A 86 -0.62 -20.74 15.74
N LEU A 87 -0.36 -19.60 15.09
CA LEU A 87 0.78 -18.78 15.45
C LEU A 87 0.70 -18.55 16.97
N PRO A 88 1.82 -18.63 17.68
CA PRO A 88 1.84 -18.39 19.12
C PRO A 88 1.10 -17.10 19.43
N SER A 89 0.22 -17.11 20.42
CA SER A 89 -0.64 -15.96 20.77
C SER A 89 0.15 -14.67 21.01
N TRP A 90 1.41 -14.77 21.44
CA TRP A 90 2.31 -13.64 21.63
C TRP A 90 2.75 -12.99 20.30
N LEU A 91 2.85 -13.76 19.20
CA LEU A 91 3.25 -13.24 17.88
C LEU A 91 2.18 -12.37 17.23
N ARG A 92 0.89 -12.53 17.62
CA ARG A 92 -0.21 -11.71 17.09
C ARG A 92 -0.09 -10.23 17.43
N TRP A 93 0.62 -9.91 18.52
CA TRP A 93 0.78 -8.54 18.99
C TRP A 93 2.03 -7.85 18.42
N VAL A 94 2.95 -8.61 17.81
CA VAL A 94 4.22 -8.06 17.29
C VAL A 94 4.02 -6.94 16.26
N PRO A 95 3.07 -7.02 15.30
CA PRO A 95 2.86 -5.92 14.35
C PRO A 95 2.34 -4.64 15.03
N SER A 96 1.43 -4.80 15.99
CA SER A 96 0.82 -3.66 16.71
C SER A 96 1.79 -3.03 17.70
N ALA A 97 2.50 -3.86 18.48
CA ALA A 97 3.51 -3.41 19.42
C ALA A 97 4.70 -2.77 18.67
N GLY A 98 5.15 -3.38 17.56
CA GLY A 98 6.21 -2.84 16.73
C GLY A 98 5.90 -1.43 16.23
N PHE A 99 4.66 -1.19 15.78
CA PHE A 99 4.22 0.13 15.33
C PHE A 99 4.19 1.17 16.46
N LEU A 100 3.74 0.77 17.66
CA LEU A 100 3.73 1.65 18.83
C LEU A 100 5.15 2.00 19.30
N PHE A 101 6.04 1.02 19.37
CA PHE A 101 7.44 1.24 19.75
C PHE A 101 8.19 2.08 18.71
N SER A 102 8.00 1.84 17.41
CA SER A 102 8.65 2.65 16.38
C SER A 102 8.19 4.10 16.45
N ASN A 103 6.88 4.34 16.60
CA ASN A 103 6.34 5.68 16.74
C ASN A 103 6.88 6.40 18.00
N LEU A 104 6.92 5.70 19.13
CA LEU A 104 7.46 6.24 20.38
C LEU A 104 8.94 6.63 20.26
N ILE A 105 9.76 5.77 19.64
CA ILE A 105 11.19 6.05 19.42
C ILE A 105 11.36 7.26 18.49
N THR A 106 10.58 7.35 17.41
CA THR A 106 10.62 8.49 16.49
C THR A 106 10.24 9.80 17.19
N GLN A 107 9.20 9.80 18.03
CA GLN A 107 8.79 10.99 18.78
C GLN A 107 9.83 11.39 19.83
N ALA A 108 10.36 10.42 20.60
CA ALA A 108 11.39 10.69 21.59
C ALA A 108 12.65 11.29 20.97
N ALA A 109 13.08 10.77 19.81
CA ALA A 109 14.20 11.32 19.05
C ALA A 109 13.92 12.76 18.58
N GLY A 110 12.71 13.04 18.07
CA GLY A 110 12.30 14.37 17.65
C GLY A 110 12.29 15.39 18.81
N VAL A 111 11.74 15.01 19.97
CA VAL A 111 11.71 15.86 21.17
C VAL A 111 13.14 16.11 21.67
N LEU A 112 13.99 15.09 21.72
CA LEU A 112 15.38 15.24 22.13
C LEU A 112 16.13 16.21 21.21
N LEU A 113 15.96 16.08 19.88
CA LEU A 113 16.55 17.00 18.92
C LEU A 113 16.07 18.44 19.11
N LEU A 114 14.77 18.65 19.35
CA LEU A 114 14.22 19.98 19.63
C LEU A 114 14.79 20.59 20.91
N VAL A 115 14.91 19.79 21.98
CA VAL A 115 15.49 20.24 23.26
C VAL A 115 16.96 20.61 23.08
N VAL A 116 17.75 19.77 22.42
CA VAL A 116 19.18 20.06 22.16
C VAL A 116 19.33 21.31 21.30
N SER A 117 18.50 21.47 20.28
CA SER A 117 18.47 22.67 19.43
C SER A 117 18.15 23.94 20.23
N LEU A 118 17.12 23.88 21.09
CA LEU A 118 16.73 24.99 21.95
C LEU A 118 17.82 25.37 22.96
N LEU A 119 18.43 24.37 23.62
CA LEU A 119 19.53 24.60 24.56
C LEU A 119 20.76 25.22 23.88
N THR A 120 21.03 24.82 22.64
CA THR A 120 22.11 25.40 21.83
C THR A 120 21.79 26.85 21.45
N ALA A 121 20.56 27.14 21.03
CA ALA A 121 20.10 28.48 20.67
C ALA A 121 20.13 29.45 21.87
N LEU A 122 19.87 28.95 23.08
CA LEU A 122 19.98 29.71 24.32
C LEU A 122 21.42 29.89 24.82
N GLY A 123 22.42 29.29 24.15
CA GLY A 123 23.82 29.32 24.57
C GLY A 123 24.10 28.53 25.85
N LEU A 124 23.15 27.70 26.30
CA LEU A 124 23.29 26.85 27.50
C LEU A 124 24.19 25.65 27.24
N VAL A 125 24.25 25.19 26.00
CA VAL A 125 25.10 24.07 25.58
C VAL A 125 25.94 24.50 24.39
N ASP A 126 27.26 24.29 24.50
CA ASP A 126 28.19 24.51 23.41
C ASP A 126 28.12 23.30 22.45
N ALA A 127 27.58 23.54 21.25
CA ALA A 127 27.42 22.50 20.23
C ALA A 127 28.74 21.75 19.95
N ARG A 128 29.89 22.43 20.09
CA ARG A 128 31.21 21.83 19.86
C ARG A 128 31.50 20.69 20.84
N LYS A 129 31.02 20.80 22.09
CA LYS A 129 31.21 19.74 23.10
C LYS A 129 30.31 18.54 22.88
N LEU A 130 29.12 18.75 22.31
CA LEU A 130 28.18 17.67 21.96
C LEU A 130 28.68 16.84 20.77
N VAL A 131 29.33 17.48 19.79
CA VAL A 131 29.84 16.82 18.58
C VAL A 131 31.26 16.27 18.76
N GLY A 132 32.02 16.77 19.74
CA GLY A 132 33.39 16.35 20.03
C GLY A 132 33.69 14.84 20.08
N PRO A 133 32.84 13.97 20.68
CA PRO A 133 33.09 12.52 20.65
C PRO A 133 32.88 11.87 19.27
N PHE A 134 32.24 12.58 18.32
CA PHE A 134 32.03 12.14 16.95
C PHE A 134 33.09 12.68 15.96
N ASP A 135 33.98 13.58 16.38
CA ASP A 135 35.09 14.05 15.54
C ASP A 135 36.15 12.96 15.28
N GLU A 136 36.21 11.93 16.14
CA GLU A 136 37.13 10.80 15.99
C GLU A 136 36.62 9.71 15.04
N ILE A 137 35.29 9.62 14.89
CA ILE A 137 34.73 8.92 13.74
C ILE A 137 35.11 9.80 12.56
N ARG A 138 36.04 9.34 11.70
CA ARG A 138 36.34 10.00 10.42
C ARG A 138 35.06 10.07 9.61
N ILE A 139 34.24 11.08 9.89
CA ILE A 139 33.20 11.56 9.04
C ILE A 139 33.98 11.96 7.80
N VAL A 140 33.89 11.13 6.75
CA VAL A 140 34.20 11.53 5.38
C VAL A 140 33.58 12.90 5.26
N ARG A 141 34.46 13.91 5.23
CA ARG A 141 34.19 15.31 5.56
C ARG A 141 32.75 15.64 5.18
N ALA A 142 31.86 15.88 6.13
CA ALA A 142 30.43 16.05 5.83
C ALA A 142 30.23 17.12 4.74
N ASN A 143 31.12 18.10 4.66
CA ASN A 143 31.17 19.08 3.57
C ASN A 143 31.42 18.47 2.19
N GLN A 144 32.24 17.42 2.04
CA GLN A 144 32.44 16.72 0.77
C GLN A 144 31.25 15.84 0.38
N VAL A 145 30.60 15.16 1.33
CA VAL A 145 29.41 14.33 1.02
C VAL A 145 28.19 15.22 0.78
N LEU A 146 28.05 16.32 1.53
CA LEU A 146 27.00 17.31 1.34
C LEU A 146 27.22 18.12 0.06
N GLU A 147 28.46 18.49 -0.30
CA GLU A 147 28.77 19.04 -1.64
C GLU A 147 28.37 18.04 -2.73
N TRP A 148 28.77 16.78 -2.61
CA TRP A 148 28.48 15.76 -3.61
C TRP A 148 26.99 15.45 -3.76
N MET A 149 26.22 15.43 -2.66
CA MET A 149 24.79 15.13 -2.69
C MET A 149 23.94 16.35 -3.05
N THR A 150 24.26 17.55 -2.55
CA THR A 150 23.49 18.76 -2.89
C THR A 150 23.74 19.19 -4.33
N LEU A 151 24.98 19.17 -4.83
CA LEU A 151 25.28 19.61 -6.19
C LEU A 151 24.74 18.67 -7.27
N ARG A 152 24.59 17.37 -7.01
CA ARG A 152 24.14 16.39 -8.01
C ARG A 152 22.67 16.04 -7.93
N ALA A 153 22.08 16.03 -6.73
CA ALA A 153 20.66 15.77 -6.56
C ALA A 153 19.79 17.01 -6.86
N LEU A 154 20.23 18.23 -6.48
CA LEU A 154 19.49 19.45 -6.85
C LEU A 154 19.64 19.79 -8.35
N SER A 155 20.81 19.58 -8.96
CA SER A 155 20.99 19.88 -10.39
C SER A 155 20.21 18.93 -11.30
N GLY A 156 20.08 17.66 -10.91
CA GLY A 156 19.34 16.66 -11.68
C GLY A 156 17.82 16.76 -11.57
N VAL A 157 17.29 17.18 -10.41
CA VAL A 157 15.83 17.22 -10.17
C VAL A 157 15.20 18.55 -10.56
N LEU A 158 15.92 19.67 -10.41
CA LEU A 158 15.31 20.98 -10.64
C LEU A 158 15.62 21.60 -12.00
N GLY A 159 16.68 21.22 -12.73
CA GLY A 159 16.97 21.80 -14.05
C GLY A 159 17.12 23.34 -14.06
N TRP A 160 17.25 23.96 -12.88
CA TRP A 160 17.37 25.40 -12.70
C TRP A 160 18.82 25.69 -12.36
N GLY A 161 19.43 26.56 -13.16
CA GLY A 161 20.81 27.00 -12.98
C GLY A 161 21.06 27.47 -11.56
N ALA A 162 22.24 27.15 -11.05
CA ALA A 162 22.68 27.49 -9.70
C ALA A 162 22.85 29.01 -9.55
N SER A 163 21.77 29.74 -9.30
CA SER A 163 21.85 30.98 -8.56
C SER A 163 21.96 30.61 -7.09
N VAL A 164 23.20 30.65 -6.59
CA VAL A 164 23.53 30.51 -5.17
C VAL A 164 22.75 31.57 -4.40
N ILE A 165 21.64 31.17 -3.78
CA ILE A 165 20.94 32.02 -2.82
C ILE A 165 21.88 32.08 -1.62
N SER A 166 22.63 33.18 -1.50
CA SER A 166 23.43 33.48 -0.32
C SER A 166 22.46 33.63 0.85
N VAL A 167 22.38 32.60 1.69
CA VAL A 167 21.63 32.66 2.94
C VAL A 167 22.37 33.64 3.83
N PRO A 168 21.72 34.70 4.35
CA PRO A 168 22.38 35.64 5.26
C PRO A 168 22.89 34.88 6.50
N PRO A 169 24.03 35.29 7.10
CA PRO A 169 24.66 34.56 8.20
C PRO A 169 23.72 34.38 9.41
N GLU A 170 22.80 35.32 9.65
CA GLU A 170 21.79 35.17 10.71
C GLU A 170 20.78 34.03 10.48
N TRP A 171 20.66 33.49 9.26
CA TRP A 171 19.73 32.41 8.91
C TRP A 171 20.40 31.02 8.81
N GLU A 172 21.72 30.92 8.93
CA GLU A 172 22.44 29.63 8.80
C GLU A 172 21.96 28.60 9.81
N ALA A 173 21.74 29.01 11.07
CA ALA A 173 21.22 28.14 12.12
C ALA A 173 19.80 27.64 11.81
N VAL A 174 18.94 28.52 11.30
CA VAL A 174 17.55 28.19 10.94
C VAL A 174 17.53 27.24 9.74
N ALA A 175 18.35 27.48 8.72
CA ALA A 175 18.48 26.63 7.56
C ALA A 175 18.97 25.22 7.93
N GLY A 176 19.94 25.11 8.85
CA GLY A 176 20.43 23.81 9.36
C GLY A 176 19.35 23.01 10.08
N VAL A 177 18.52 23.66 10.90
CA VAL A 177 17.39 23.01 11.59
C VAL A 177 16.33 22.54 10.59
N LEU A 178 15.93 23.40 9.65
CA LEU A 178 14.93 23.05 8.64
C LEU A 178 15.41 21.90 7.75
N PHE A 179 16.68 21.91 7.34
CA PHE A 179 17.27 20.81 6.56
C PHE A 179 17.28 19.49 7.35
N SER A 180 17.64 19.54 8.64
CA SER A 180 17.64 18.35 9.51
C SER A 180 16.23 17.79 9.70
N MET A 181 15.22 18.65 9.86
CA MET A 181 13.81 18.24 9.93
C MET A 181 13.34 17.59 8.61
N ALA A 182 13.71 18.18 7.46
CA ALA A 182 13.37 17.64 6.15
C ALA A 182 14.02 16.27 5.91
N LEU A 183 15.30 16.12 6.26
CA LEU A 183 16.04 14.86 6.13
C LEU A 183 15.45 13.76 7.03
N PHE A 184 15.10 14.11 8.28
CA PHE A 184 14.46 13.16 9.20
C PHE A 184 13.08 12.73 8.70
N GLY A 185 12.28 13.67 8.20
CA GLY A 185 10.97 13.37 7.58
C GLY A 185 11.10 12.42 6.39
N LEU A 186 12.11 12.63 5.54
CA LEU A 186 12.42 11.73 4.41
C LEU A 186 12.81 10.32 4.89
N LEU A 187 13.72 10.21 5.85
CA LEU A 187 14.14 8.93 6.41
C LEU A 187 12.97 8.17 7.05
N ALA A 188 12.16 8.86 7.85
CA ALA A 188 10.96 8.28 8.45
C ALA A 188 9.96 7.81 7.38
N GLY A 189 9.79 8.59 6.31
CA GLY A 189 8.96 8.21 5.16
C GLY A 189 9.46 6.94 4.47
N VAL A 190 10.76 6.84 4.17
CA VAL A 190 11.35 5.66 3.54
C VAL A 190 11.19 4.41 4.41
N LEU A 191 11.45 4.51 5.72
CA LEU A 191 11.25 3.40 6.65
C LEU A 191 9.78 2.99 6.75
N GLY A 192 8.85 3.96 6.77
CA GLY A 192 7.42 3.70 6.75
C GLY A 192 6.97 2.96 5.49
N VAL A 193 7.43 3.39 4.31
CA VAL A 193 7.15 2.71 3.03
C VAL A 193 7.73 1.30 3.03
N GLY A 194 8.99 1.12 3.46
CA GLY A 194 9.61 -0.20 3.55
C GLY A 194 8.85 -1.17 4.47
N TYR A 195 8.37 -0.67 5.61
CA TYR A 195 7.54 -1.45 6.52
C TYR A 195 6.21 -1.87 5.88
N ILE A 196 5.48 -0.93 5.25
CA ILE A 196 4.23 -1.24 4.53
C ILE A 196 4.47 -2.28 3.42
N LEU A 197 5.55 -2.12 2.66
CA LEU A 197 5.91 -3.06 1.59
C LEU A 197 6.20 -4.46 2.14
N SER A 198 6.88 -4.55 3.29
CA SER A 198 7.15 -5.82 3.96
C SER A 198 5.87 -6.53 4.43
N LEU A 199 4.91 -5.78 4.98
CA LEU A 199 3.60 -6.31 5.35
C LEU A 199 2.81 -6.77 4.12
N TRP A 200 2.86 -6.00 3.03
CA TRP A 200 2.23 -6.36 1.76
C TRP A 200 2.82 -7.65 1.18
N LEU A 201 4.15 -7.80 1.19
CA LEU A 201 4.83 -9.01 0.73
C LEU A 201 4.48 -10.24 1.58
N LEU A 202 4.42 -10.08 2.91
CA LEU A 202 4.00 -11.15 3.82
C LEU A 202 2.54 -11.58 3.55
N TRP A 203 1.66 -10.61 3.32
CA TRP A 203 0.28 -10.87 2.96
C TRP A 203 0.15 -11.59 1.61
N HIS A 204 0.88 -11.12 0.59
CA HIS A 204 0.88 -11.71 -0.75
C HIS A 204 1.43 -13.15 -0.74
N ARG A 205 2.51 -13.40 0.00
CA ARG A 205 3.07 -14.76 0.15
C ARG A 205 2.07 -15.70 0.81
N GLY A 206 1.32 -15.21 1.80
CA GLY A 206 0.22 -15.95 2.40
C GLY A 206 -0.90 -16.27 1.40
N HIS A 207 -1.19 -15.36 0.46
CA HIS A 207 -2.22 -15.59 -0.56
C HIS A 207 -1.81 -16.64 -1.60
N LEU A 208 -0.56 -16.62 -2.06
CA LEU A 208 -0.02 -17.62 -2.99
C LEU A 208 -0.06 -19.03 -2.40
N SER A 209 0.37 -19.18 -1.14
CA SER A 209 0.33 -20.50 -0.48
C SER A 209 -1.08 -21.11 -0.36
N ARG A 210 -2.14 -20.27 -0.38
CA ARG A 210 -3.53 -20.76 -0.38
C ARG A 210 -3.99 -21.21 -1.76
N HIS A 211 -3.47 -20.61 -2.83
CA HIS A 211 -3.78 -21.04 -4.19
C HIS A 211 -3.17 -22.42 -4.47
N ASP A 212 -1.91 -22.62 -4.10
CA ASP A 212 -1.22 -23.91 -4.29
C ASP A 212 -1.91 -25.05 -3.50
N GLN A 213 -2.41 -24.76 -2.29
CA GLN A 213 -3.19 -25.74 -1.51
C GLN A 213 -4.56 -26.04 -2.13
N ALA A 214 -5.22 -25.04 -2.73
CA ALA A 214 -6.50 -25.27 -3.40
C ALA A 214 -6.30 -26.17 -4.63
N GLU A 215 -5.27 -25.96 -5.44
CA GLU A 215 -4.98 -26.84 -6.58
C GLU A 215 -4.64 -28.29 -6.16
N ALA A 216 -3.94 -28.47 -5.05
CA ALA A 216 -3.63 -29.81 -4.52
C ALA A 216 -4.88 -30.59 -4.05
N ASP A 217 -5.85 -29.91 -3.45
CA ASP A 217 -7.11 -30.53 -2.98
C ASP A 217 -8.09 -30.86 -4.12
N TYR A 218 -7.95 -30.22 -5.29
CA TYR A 218 -8.79 -30.47 -6.49
C TYR A 218 -8.16 -31.44 -7.51
N GLY A 219 -7.13 -32.19 -7.11
CA GLY A 219 -6.53 -33.24 -7.95
C GLY A 219 -7.56 -34.26 -8.47
N PRO A 220 -7.32 -34.84 -9.67
CA PRO A 220 -8.34 -35.58 -10.42
C PRO A 220 -8.87 -36.78 -9.63
N ARG A 221 -10.18 -36.77 -9.39
CA ARG A 221 -10.93 -37.93 -8.88
C ARG A 221 -11.17 -38.95 -9.98
#